data_AF-A0A3D4APJ5-F1
#
_entry.id   AF-A0A3D4APJ5-F1
#
_cell.length_a   1.000
_cell.length_b   1.000
_cell.length_c   1.000
_cell.angle_alpha   90.00
_cell.angle_beta   90.00
_cell.angle_gamma   90.00
#
_symmetry.space_group_name_H-M   'P 1'
#
loop_
_entity.id
_entity.type
_entity.pdbx_description
1 polymer ?
#
loop_
_entity_poly.entity_id
_entity_poly.type
_entity_poly.pdbx_seq_one_letter_code
_entity_poly.pdbx_strand_id
1 'polypeptide(L)'
;MHTNIIDAMSDVAEVFKNEGLETRVDVDQTHCALVVGHGSETDFIYGTWARETSIPTFMGERSDIKHTSQYYIEVYLQEGSQQYNICGYSKNQLIADIIDQYEKYLYFLHQVR
;
A
#
# COMPACT_ATOMS: atom_id res chain seq x y z
N MET A 1 -10.98 6.09 -1.56
CA MET A 1 -9.68 5.68 -0.98
C MET A 1 -9.44 6.35 0.37
N HIS A 2 -8.82 5.68 1.35
CA HIS A 2 -8.57 6.26 2.68
C HIS A 2 -7.48 7.35 2.62
N THR A 3 -7.79 8.56 3.14
CA THR A 3 -6.89 9.74 3.14
C THR A 3 -5.49 9.41 3.68
N ASN A 4 -5.40 8.61 4.74
CA ASN A 4 -4.13 8.23 5.38
C ASN A 4 -3.14 7.51 4.45
N ILE A 5 -3.61 6.78 3.43
CA ILE A 5 -2.74 6.03 2.51
C ILE A 5 -2.02 6.98 1.56
N ILE A 6 -2.78 7.89 0.96
CA ILE A 6 -2.26 8.89 0.03
C ILE A 6 -1.27 9.79 0.78
N ASP A 7 -1.61 10.21 2.00
CA ASP A 7 -0.73 11.02 2.84
C ASP A 7 0.57 10.27 3.19
N ALA A 8 0.49 8.99 3.59
CA ALA A 8 1.68 8.19 3.90
C ALA A 8 2.61 8.04 2.69
N MET A 9 2.05 7.67 1.52
CA MET A 9 2.82 7.52 0.29
C MET A 9 3.40 8.85 -0.18
N SER A 10 2.68 9.97 0.02
CA SER A 10 3.15 11.30 -0.36
C SER A 10 4.32 11.75 0.52
N ASP A 11 4.25 11.54 1.84
CA ASP A 11 5.36 11.83 2.75
C ASP A 11 6.62 11.03 2.37
N VAL A 12 6.48 9.73 2.10
CA VAL A 12 7.62 8.89 1.68
C VAL A 12 8.16 9.37 0.32
N ALA A 13 7.27 9.68 -0.63
CA ALA A 13 7.67 10.16 -1.94
C ALA A 13 8.45 11.48 -1.87
N GLU A 14 8.08 12.40 -0.98
CA GLU A 14 8.80 13.65 -0.78
C GLU A 14 10.22 13.40 -0.27
N VAL A 15 10.37 12.53 0.73
CA VAL A 15 11.69 12.15 1.26
C VAL A 15 12.55 11.51 0.16
N PHE A 16 12.00 10.56 -0.60
CA PHE A 16 12.76 9.86 -1.63
C PHE A 16 13.17 10.79 -2.77
N LYS A 17 12.32 11.74 -3.16
CA LYS A 17 12.67 12.81 -4.11
C LYS A 17 13.81 13.69 -3.59
N ASN A 18 13.79 14.04 -2.30
CA ASN A 18 14.84 14.84 -1.69
C ASN A 18 16.18 14.11 -1.64
N GLU A 19 16.16 12.77 -1.54
CA GLU A 19 17.33 11.90 -1.68
C GLU A 19 17.76 11.66 -3.15
N GLY A 20 17.07 12.27 -4.12
CA GLY A 20 17.41 12.23 -5.54
C GLY A 20 16.82 11.04 -6.31
N LEU A 21 15.86 10.31 -5.73
CA LEU A 21 15.19 9.20 -6.42
C LEU A 21 14.03 9.71 -7.28
N GLU A 22 13.90 9.18 -8.49
CA GLU A 22 12.75 9.46 -9.35
C GLU A 22 11.49 8.78 -8.79
N THR A 23 10.70 9.51 -8.02
CA THR A 23 9.56 8.95 -7.29
C THR A 23 8.25 9.61 -7.68
N ARG A 24 7.17 8.83 -7.79
CA ARG A 24 5.81 9.34 -7.99
C ARG A 24 4.78 8.57 -7.17
N VAL A 25 3.61 9.18 -6.97
CA VAL A 25 2.44 8.54 -6.39
C VAL A 25 1.33 8.55 -7.42
N ASP A 26 0.91 7.37 -7.84
CA ASP A 26 -0.17 7.17 -8.80
C ASP A 26 -1.45 6.86 -8.01
N VAL A 27 -2.50 7.66 -8.16
CA VAL A 27 -3.76 7.55 -7.40
C VAL A 27 -4.95 7.39 -8.36
N ASP A 28 -5.79 6.40 -8.08
CA ASP A 28 -7.07 6.13 -8.72
C ASP A 28 -8.17 5.83 -7.66
N GLN A 29 -9.40 5.56 -8.09
CA GLN A 29 -10.55 5.41 -7.20
C GLN A 29 -10.39 4.30 -6.14
N THR A 30 -9.80 3.17 -6.54
CA THR A 30 -9.62 1.97 -5.70
C THR A 30 -8.17 1.59 -5.50
N HIS A 31 -7.25 2.34 -6.11
CA HIS A 31 -5.85 1.99 -6.23
C HIS A 31 -4.94 3.18 -5.94
N CYS A 32 -3.85 2.97 -5.21
CA CYS A 32 -2.78 3.95 -5.01
C CYS A 32 -1.44 3.23 -4.95
N ALA A 33 -0.44 3.75 -5.66
CA ALA A 33 0.91 3.20 -5.69
C ALA A 33 1.97 4.27 -5.51
N LEU A 34 2.97 3.96 -4.69
CA LEU A 34 4.27 4.62 -4.68
C LEU A 34 5.18 3.89 -5.68
N VAL A 35 5.74 4.64 -6.62
CA VAL A 35 6.68 4.12 -7.62
C VAL A 35 7.99 4.85 -7.50
N VAL A 36 9.09 4.11 -7.34
CA VAL A 36 10.45 4.62 -7.14
C VAL A 36 11.37 4.03 -8.21
N GLY A 37 11.90 4.89 -9.08
CA GLY A 37 12.75 4.48 -10.19
C GLY A 37 14.18 4.20 -9.77
N HIS A 38 14.79 3.18 -10.39
CA HIS A 38 16.20 2.78 -10.17
C HIS A 38 17.01 2.73 -11.47
N GLY A 39 16.67 3.58 -12.44
CA GLY A 39 17.40 3.75 -13.68
C GLY A 39 17.28 2.54 -14.61
N SER A 40 18.34 1.75 -14.74
CA SER A 40 18.33 0.52 -15.55
C SER A 40 17.81 -0.70 -14.80
N GLU A 41 17.74 -0.62 -13.47
CA GLU A 41 17.13 -1.67 -12.65
C GLU A 41 15.61 -1.54 -12.69
N THR A 42 14.90 -2.61 -12.35
CA THR A 42 13.42 -2.55 -12.28
C THR A 42 12.95 -1.64 -11.17
N ASP A 43 11.94 -0.80 -11.40
CA ASP A 43 11.38 0.10 -10.40
C ASP A 43 10.89 -0.64 -9.14
N PHE A 44 10.97 0.05 -7.99
CA PHE A 44 10.26 -0.39 -6.80
C PHE A 44 8.81 0.13 -6.84
N ILE A 45 7.86 -0.78 -6.61
CA ILE A 45 6.43 -0.46 -6.57
C ILE A 45 5.89 -0.95 -5.23
N TYR A 46 5.29 -0.03 -4.47
CA TYR A 46 4.43 -0.36 -3.33
C TYR A 46 3.02 0.12 -3.65
N GLY A 47 2.11 -0.81 -3.91
CA GLY A 47 0.74 -0.52 -4.31
C GLY A 47 -0.29 -1.04 -3.32
N THR A 48 -1.44 -0.39 -3.29
CA THR A 48 -2.59 -0.79 -2.47
C THR A 48 -3.84 -0.93 -3.32
N TRP A 49 -4.64 -1.96 -3.05
CA TRP A 49 -5.96 -2.16 -3.68
C TRP A 49 -7.03 -2.26 -2.59
N ALA A 50 -7.96 -1.30 -2.59
CA ALA A 50 -9.14 -1.35 -1.76
C ALA A 50 -10.23 -2.22 -2.43
N ARG A 51 -10.69 -3.24 -1.71
CA ARG A 51 -11.88 -4.04 -2.05
C ARG A 51 -12.94 -3.84 -0.97
N GLU A 52 -14.16 -3.55 -1.38
CA GLU A 52 -15.31 -3.62 -0.49
C GLU A 52 -15.67 -5.09 -0.27
N THR A 53 -15.65 -5.57 0.98
CA THR A 53 -16.20 -6.89 1.31
C THR A 53 -17.58 -6.71 1.91
N SER A 54 -18.59 -7.29 1.26
CA SER A 54 -19.91 -7.46 1.86
C SER A 54 -19.85 -8.71 2.75
N ILE A 55 -19.96 -8.54 4.06
CA ILE A 55 -20.11 -9.69 4.97
C ILE A 55 -21.43 -10.37 4.62
N PRO A 56 -21.45 -11.66 4.22
CA PRO A 56 -22.70 -12.36 4.02
C PRO A 56 -23.43 -12.43 5.37
N THR A 57 -24.63 -11.87 5.45
CA THR A 57 -25.46 -11.88 6.65
C THR A 57 -25.99 -13.30 6.89
N PHE A 58 -25.17 -14.16 7.49
CA PHE A 58 -25.57 -15.50 7.91
C PHE A 58 -25.44 -15.64 9.43
N MET A 59 -26.21 -14.86 10.17
CA MET A 59 -26.59 -15.14 11.55
C MET A 59 -27.89 -14.40 11.83
N GLY A 60 -28.88 -15.16 12.31
CA GLY A 60 -30.27 -14.77 12.40
C GLY A 60 -30.52 -13.44 13.13
N GLU A 61 -31.66 -12.85 12.75
CA GLU A 61 -32.41 -11.80 13.43
C GLU A 61 -31.91 -11.52 14.87
N ARG A 62 -31.20 -10.41 15.09
CA ARG A 62 -31.48 -9.37 16.11
C ARG A 62 -30.65 -8.10 15.85
N SER A 63 -31.37 -6.97 15.86
CA SER A 63 -30.94 -5.61 16.23
C SER A 63 -29.84 -4.90 15.42
N ASP A 64 -30.24 -3.89 14.63
CA ASP A 64 -29.56 -2.60 14.41
C ASP A 64 -28.05 -2.61 14.09
N ILE A 65 -27.55 -3.64 13.43
CA ILE A 65 -26.16 -3.66 12.97
C ILE A 65 -26.10 -2.74 11.75
N LYS A 66 -25.70 -1.48 11.96
CA LYS A 66 -25.16 -0.61 10.90
C LYS A 66 -24.24 -1.46 10.04
N HIS A 67 -24.47 -1.48 8.73
CA HIS A 67 -23.54 -2.04 7.74
C HIS A 67 -22.12 -1.50 8.04
N THR A 68 -21.34 -2.20 8.85
CA THR A 68 -19.92 -1.94 9.01
C THR A 68 -19.26 -2.64 7.84
N SER A 69 -19.26 -1.96 6.69
CA SER A 69 -18.40 -2.35 5.58
C SER A 69 -16.98 -2.47 6.12
N GLN A 70 -16.47 -3.70 6.22
CA GLN A 70 -15.07 -3.93 6.50
C GLN A 70 -14.32 -3.67 5.20
N TYR A 71 -13.48 -2.65 5.17
CA TYR A 71 -12.62 -2.42 4.01
C TYR A 71 -11.46 -3.42 4.07
N TYR A 72 -11.17 -4.08 2.95
CA TYR A 72 -9.95 -4.87 2.79
C TYR A 72 -9.02 -4.07 1.88
N ILE A 73 -7.84 -3.73 2.38
CA ILE A 73 -6.84 -2.98 1.62
C ILE A 73 -5.62 -3.87 1.49
N GLU A 74 -5.48 -4.44 0.30
CA GLU A 74 -4.42 -5.39 -0.03
C GLU A 74 -3.17 -4.66 -0.50
N VAL A 75 -2.00 -5.08 -0.03
CA VAL A 75 -0.71 -4.61 -0.57
C VAL A 75 -0.27 -5.50 -1.72
N TYR A 76 0.30 -4.87 -2.74
CA TYR A 76 1.02 -5.55 -3.80
C TYR A 76 2.35 -4.84 -4.08
N LEU A 77 3.33 -5.63 -4.52
CA LEU A 77 4.63 -5.16 -4.99
C LEU A 77 4.77 -5.46 -6.48
N GLN A 78 5.93 -5.16 -7.07
CA GLN A 78 6.19 -5.48 -8.47
C GLN A 78 6.06 -6.98 -8.77
N GLU A 79 6.39 -7.84 -7.79
CA GLU A 79 6.31 -9.30 -7.90
C GLU A 79 4.87 -9.83 -7.77
N GLY A 80 3.92 -8.96 -7.40
CA GLY A 80 2.51 -9.27 -7.25
C GLY A 80 1.97 -9.06 -5.84
N SER A 81 0.80 -9.62 -5.59
CA SER A 81 0.09 -9.51 -4.31
C SER A 81 0.95 -10.05 -3.15
N GLN A 82 0.92 -9.32 -2.04
CA GLN A 82 1.55 -9.74 -0.79
C GLN A 82 0.58 -10.43 0.18
N GLN A 83 -0.71 -10.51 -0.18
CA GLN A 83 -1.74 -11.25 0.55
C GLN A 83 -1.96 -10.80 2.01
N TYR A 84 -1.58 -9.57 2.37
CA TYR A 84 -1.88 -8.98 3.68
C TYR A 84 -2.72 -7.72 3.59
N ASN A 85 -3.50 -7.48 4.65
CA ASN A 85 -4.42 -6.36 4.78
C ASN A 85 -3.81 -5.27 5.66
N ILE A 86 -3.81 -4.02 5.18
CA ILE A 86 -3.36 -2.84 5.94
C ILE A 86 -4.53 -2.00 6.46
N CYS A 87 -5.77 -2.47 6.34
CA CYS A 87 -6.91 -1.77 6.92
C CYS A 87 -6.72 -1.61 8.43
N GLY A 88 -6.83 -0.37 8.90
CA GLY A 88 -6.62 -0.01 10.32
C GLY A 88 -5.18 0.37 10.67
N TYR A 89 -4.23 0.30 9.73
CA TYR A 89 -2.90 0.86 9.94
C TYR A 89 -3.00 2.38 10.17
N SER A 90 -2.23 2.86 11.14
CA SER A 90 -1.93 4.28 11.26
C SER A 90 -1.01 4.73 10.12
N LYS A 91 -0.95 6.04 9.84
CA LYS A 91 -0.02 6.61 8.85
C LYS A 91 1.43 6.16 9.11
N ASN A 92 1.88 6.18 10.35
CA ASN A 92 3.24 5.76 10.71
C ASN A 92 3.51 4.27 10.49
N GLN A 93 2.53 3.40 10.77
CA GLN A 93 2.66 1.97 10.49
C GLN A 93 2.75 1.70 8.99
N LEU A 94 1.99 2.43 8.18
CA LEU A 94 2.06 2.32 6.73
C LEU A 94 3.40 2.83 6.18
N ILE A 95 3.91 3.95 6.71
CA ILE A 95 5.26 4.45 6.36
C ILE A 95 6.33 3.41 6.70
N ALA A 96 6.29 2.85 7.91
CA ALA A 96 7.24 1.81 8.31
C ALA A 96 7.18 0.58 7.39
N ASP A 97 5.98 0.11 7.05
CA ASP A 97 5.80 -1.01 6.12
C ASP A 97 6.36 -0.71 4.73
N ILE A 98 6.14 0.50 4.19
CA ILE A 98 6.72 0.93 2.91
C ILE A 98 8.25 0.89 2.96
N ILE A 99 8.86 1.41 4.04
CA ILE A 99 10.31 1.43 4.23
C ILE A 99 10.86 0.00 4.30
N ASP A 100 10.23 -0.88 5.09
CA ASP A 100 10.64 -2.28 5.22
C ASP A 100 10.61 -3.02 3.88
N GLN A 101 9.59 -2.77 3.04
CA GLN A 101 9.51 -3.37 1.70
C GLN A 101 10.57 -2.80 0.75
N TYR A 102 10.86 -1.49 0.85
CA TYR A 102 11.91 -0.86 0.05
C TYR A 102 13.31 -1.39 0.41
N GLU A 103 13.60 -1.60 1.71
CA GLU A 103 14.86 -2.20 2.14
C GLU A 103 15.05 -3.63 1.60
N LYS A 104 13.99 -4.45 1.60
CA LYS A 104 14.02 -5.79 0.99
C LYS A 104 14.28 -5.73 -0.50
N TYR A 105 13.69 -4.76 -1.20
CA TYR A 105 13.95 -4.53 -2.62
C TYR A 105 15.42 -4.16 -2.88
N LEU A 106 16.01 -3.27 -2.08
CA LEU A 106 17.43 -2.94 -2.20
C LEU A 106 18.33 -4.15 -1.94
N TYR A 107 17.96 -4.99 -0.98
CA TYR A 107 18.67 -6.25 -0.73
C TYR A 107 18.61 -7.19 -1.93
N PHE A 108 17.45 -7.33 -2.57
CA PHE A 108 17.28 -8.10 -3.80
C PHE A 108 18.19 -7.57 -4.93
N LEU A 109 18.21 -6.26 -5.18
CA LEU A 109 19.09 -5.67 -6.20
C LEU A 109 20.58 -5.98 -5.96
N HIS A 110 21.02 -6.03 -4.70
CA HIS A 110 22.39 -6.38 -4.36
C HIS A 110 22.71 -7.87 -4.52
N GLN A 111 21.71 -8.75 -4.39
CA GLN A 111 21.91 -10.20 -4.57
C GLN A 111 21.93 -10.65 -6.03
N VAL A 112 21.26 -9.92 -6.92
CA VAL A 112 21.18 -10.25 -8.36
C VAL A 112 22.41 -9.73 -9.14
N ARG A 113 23.38 -9.13 -8.45
CA ARG A 113 24.66 -8.64 -9.00
C ARG A 113 25.79 -9.64 -8.93
#